data_AF-A0A5B7YDF4-F1
#
_entry.id   AF-A0A5B7YDF4-F1
#
_cell.length_a   1.000
_cell.length_b   1.000
_cell.length_c   1.000
_cell.angle_alpha   90.00
_cell.angle_beta   90.00
_cell.angle_gamma   90.00
#
_symmetry.space_group_name_H-M   'P 1'
#
loop_
_entity.id
_entity.type
_entity.pdbx_description
1 polymer ?
#
loop_
_entity_poly.entity_id
_entity_poly.type
_entity_poly.pdbx_seq_one_letter_code
_entity_poly.pdbx_strand_id
1 'polypeptide(L)'
;MKLCNAAGLLALAAVWQPAHASLLTNGNFETCDLSGWSTDSDGSAGNSSDFTIISGGDTCSARIYIDQDETFANTLYQQIDTATLGSEPLTLSYDFTVDSTTQGQLPFTADYFTIGFGDGSGLLYNADADIGSLFNQPDIDGPMAYQGELTLSEEFKAWDILTFEIQLISNFDASPAWLTVNSFSLDIANEQVSVSSPATFPLLLCVFGLIRRRTTNKLEC
;
A
#
# COMPACT_ATOMS: atom_id res chain seq x y z
N MET A 1 -8.64 -12.29 60.66
CA MET A 1 -7.55 -13.08 60.03
C MET A 1 -7.34 -12.50 58.64
N LYS A 2 -6.15 -11.97 58.34
CA LYS A 2 -5.85 -11.19 57.12
C LYS A 2 -5.72 -12.12 55.90
N LEU A 3 -6.48 -11.83 54.84
CA LEU A 3 -6.26 -12.41 53.51
C LEU A 3 -5.23 -11.55 52.76
N CYS A 4 -4.10 -12.16 52.42
CA CYS A 4 -3.17 -11.67 51.41
C CYS A 4 -3.86 -11.75 50.04
N ASN A 5 -3.97 -10.63 49.32
CA ASN A 5 -4.15 -10.65 47.87
C ASN A 5 -2.95 -9.93 47.26
N ALA A 6 -2.07 -10.72 46.66
CA ALA A 6 -1.01 -10.23 45.79
C ALA A 6 -1.64 -9.79 44.46
N ALA A 7 -1.46 -8.52 44.11
CA ALA A 7 -1.80 -8.00 42.80
C ALA A 7 -0.77 -8.50 41.78
N GLY A 8 -1.19 -9.36 40.85
CA GLY A 8 -0.41 -9.70 39.67
C GLY A 8 -0.62 -8.63 38.60
N LEU A 9 0.44 -7.89 38.25
CA LEU A 9 0.46 -7.05 37.04
C LEU A 9 0.56 -7.97 35.82
N LEU A 10 -0.46 -7.96 34.95
CA LEU A 10 -0.31 -8.43 33.57
C LEU A 10 0.49 -7.38 32.79
N ALA A 11 1.72 -7.72 32.40
CA ALA A 11 2.42 -6.98 31.37
C ALA A 11 1.88 -7.44 30.00
N LEU A 12 1.13 -6.57 29.32
CA LEU A 12 0.85 -6.74 27.89
C LEU A 12 2.19 -6.55 27.16
N ALA A 13 2.77 -7.63 26.67
CA ALA A 13 3.83 -7.54 25.68
C ALA A 13 3.18 -7.07 24.37
N ALA A 14 3.30 -5.77 24.07
CA ALA A 14 3.04 -5.28 22.72
C ALA A 14 4.08 -5.95 21.81
N VAL A 15 3.62 -6.86 20.94
CA VAL A 15 4.44 -7.39 19.86
C VAL A 15 4.68 -6.22 18.91
N TRP A 16 5.84 -5.59 19.05
CA TRP A 16 6.30 -4.55 18.14
C TRP A 16 6.82 -5.26 16.89
N GLN A 17 6.04 -5.24 15.81
CA GLN A 17 6.56 -5.62 14.50
C GLN A 17 7.34 -4.41 13.95
N PRO A 18 8.59 -4.57 13.50
CA PRO A 18 9.27 -3.50 12.78
C PRO A 18 8.44 -3.13 11.56
N ALA A 19 8.19 -1.83 11.37
CA ALA A 19 7.62 -1.34 10.12
C ALA A 19 8.72 -1.38 9.05
N HIS A 20 8.50 -2.15 8.00
CA HIS A 20 9.37 -2.17 6.83
C HIS A 20 8.95 -1.04 5.88
N ALA A 21 9.92 -0.44 5.21
CA ALA A 21 9.65 0.53 4.18
C ALA A 21 9.32 -0.22 2.89
N SER A 22 8.10 -0.07 2.40
CA SER A 22 7.69 -0.54 1.08
C SER A 22 8.59 0.05 -0.01
N LEU A 23 8.91 -0.75 -1.03
CA LEU A 23 9.58 -0.33 -2.26
C LEU A 23 8.69 0.59 -3.11
N LEU A 24 7.37 0.57 -2.90
CA LEU A 24 6.44 1.53 -3.46
C LEU A 24 6.28 2.72 -2.49
N THR A 25 6.77 3.87 -2.90
CA THR A 25 6.60 5.14 -2.20
C THR A 25 5.13 5.53 -2.18
N ASN A 26 4.63 5.91 -1.00
CA ASN A 26 3.26 6.42 -0.83
C ASN A 26 2.19 5.47 -1.42
N GLY A 27 2.42 4.16 -1.32
CA GLY A 27 1.50 3.16 -1.89
C GLY A 27 0.16 3.05 -1.15
N ASN A 28 0.06 3.60 0.06
CA ASN A 28 -1.15 3.74 0.87
C ASN A 28 -1.74 5.17 0.84
N PHE A 29 -1.17 6.08 0.05
CA PHE A 29 -1.61 7.48 -0.10
C PHE A 29 -1.70 8.27 1.21
N GLU A 30 -0.87 7.97 2.21
CA GLU A 30 -0.89 8.65 3.51
C GLU A 30 -0.60 10.16 3.44
N THR A 31 0.07 10.61 2.38
CA THR A 31 0.31 12.05 2.13
C THR A 31 -0.92 12.76 1.55
N CYS A 32 -1.99 12.03 1.23
CA CYS A 32 -3.20 12.54 0.57
C CYS A 32 -2.94 13.26 -0.75
N ASP A 33 -1.92 12.80 -1.48
CA ASP A 33 -1.58 13.20 -2.84
C ASP A 33 -1.00 11.99 -3.59
N LEU A 34 -0.66 12.18 -4.88
CA LEU A 34 -0.04 11.17 -5.73
C LEU A 34 1.50 11.24 -5.69
N SER A 35 2.09 11.80 -4.64
CA SER A 35 3.56 11.86 -4.51
C SER A 35 4.19 10.49 -4.70
N GLY A 36 5.25 10.41 -5.50
CA GLY A 36 5.92 9.14 -5.82
C GLY A 36 5.30 8.36 -6.97
N TRP A 37 4.09 8.72 -7.43
CA TRP A 37 3.44 8.10 -8.57
C TRP A 37 3.48 9.00 -9.81
N SER A 38 3.57 8.37 -10.97
CA SER A 38 3.41 8.99 -12.28
C SER A 38 2.04 8.65 -12.85
N THR A 39 1.50 9.56 -13.67
CA THR A 39 0.20 9.41 -14.31
C THR A 39 0.37 9.50 -15.82
N ASP A 40 -0.32 8.63 -16.54
CA ASP A 40 -0.39 8.64 -17.99
C ASP A 40 -1.83 8.42 -18.45
N SER A 41 -2.27 9.25 -19.39
CA SER A 41 -3.55 9.19 -20.08
C SER A 41 -3.25 9.15 -21.58
N ASP A 42 -3.53 8.02 -22.23
CA ASP A 42 -3.30 7.79 -23.66
C ASP A 42 -1.89 8.15 -24.16
N GLY A 43 -0.85 7.92 -23.35
CA GLY A 43 0.56 8.22 -23.67
C GLY A 43 0.97 9.67 -23.40
N SER A 44 0.15 10.44 -22.69
CA SER A 44 0.43 11.80 -22.23
C SER A 44 0.29 11.89 -20.71
N ALA A 45 0.85 12.92 -20.08
CA ALA A 45 0.67 13.11 -18.63
C ALA A 45 -0.82 13.23 -18.27
N GLY A 46 -1.24 12.49 -17.24
CA GLY A 46 -2.63 12.49 -16.77
C GLY A 46 -3.08 13.80 -16.13
N ASN A 47 -4.38 13.98 -16.00
CA ASN A 47 -4.97 15.19 -15.41
C ASN A 47 -5.82 14.88 -14.16
N SER A 48 -6.36 15.93 -13.53
CA SER A 48 -7.11 15.82 -12.28
C SER A 48 -8.53 15.25 -12.41
N SER A 49 -9.04 15.09 -13.62
CA SER A 49 -10.31 14.38 -13.88
C SER A 49 -10.08 12.87 -13.90
N ASP A 50 -8.95 12.43 -14.46
CA ASP A 50 -8.56 11.02 -14.56
C ASP A 50 -8.00 10.46 -13.24
N PHE A 51 -7.24 11.26 -12.50
CA PHE A 51 -6.57 10.84 -11.27
C PHE A 51 -6.91 11.78 -10.12
N THR A 52 -7.54 11.23 -9.08
CA THR A 52 -7.98 11.99 -7.90
C THR A 52 -7.58 11.32 -6.60
N ILE A 53 -7.47 12.11 -5.53
CA ILE A 53 -7.41 11.59 -4.17
C ILE A 53 -8.79 11.70 -3.54
N ILE A 54 -9.25 10.59 -2.96
CA ILE A 54 -10.41 10.54 -2.09
C ILE A 54 -9.90 10.61 -0.65
N SER A 55 -10.29 11.64 0.08
CA SER A 55 -10.02 11.75 1.51
C SER A 55 -11.24 11.32 2.32
N GLY A 56 -11.03 10.38 3.24
CA GLY A 56 -12.05 9.83 4.14
C GLY A 56 -11.51 9.74 5.56
N GLY A 57 -11.88 10.70 6.42
CA GLY A 57 -11.37 10.76 7.79
C GLY A 57 -9.85 10.95 7.82
N ASP A 58 -9.15 10.05 8.51
CA ASP A 58 -7.68 10.04 8.63
C ASP A 58 -6.99 9.19 7.53
N THR A 59 -7.74 8.73 6.52
CA THR A 59 -7.24 7.88 5.43
C THR A 59 -7.49 8.51 4.07
N CYS A 60 -6.60 8.24 3.13
CA CYS A 60 -6.67 8.71 1.75
C CYS A 60 -6.49 7.55 0.78
N SER A 61 -7.09 7.66 -0.40
CA SER A 61 -7.06 6.63 -1.45
C SER A 61 -6.90 7.32 -2.80
N ALA A 62 -6.18 6.71 -3.73
CA ALA A 62 -6.16 7.19 -5.11
C ALA A 62 -7.31 6.60 -5.90
N ARG A 63 -7.92 7.39 -6.76
CA ARG A 63 -8.89 6.94 -7.75
C ARG A 63 -8.36 7.22 -9.14
N ILE A 64 -8.32 6.16 -9.93
CA ILE A 64 -8.22 6.21 -11.39
C ILE A 64 -9.66 6.16 -11.90
N TYR A 65 -10.01 7.11 -12.76
CA TYR A 65 -11.33 7.24 -13.35
C TYR A 65 -11.19 7.16 -14.86
N ILE A 66 -12.21 6.64 -15.54
CA ILE A 66 -12.28 6.72 -16.99
C ILE A 66 -13.71 7.01 -17.43
N ASP A 67 -13.83 7.87 -18.43
CA ASP A 67 -15.02 7.99 -19.26
C ASP A 67 -14.62 8.08 -20.74
N GLN A 68 -15.53 7.63 -21.60
CA GLN A 68 -15.22 7.43 -23.01
C GLN A 68 -15.16 8.73 -23.81
N ASP A 69 -15.49 9.87 -23.19
CA ASP A 69 -15.49 11.16 -23.87
C ASP A 69 -14.09 11.76 -23.96
N GLU A 70 -13.17 11.36 -23.07
CA GLU A 70 -11.86 12.02 -22.93
C GLU A 70 -10.65 11.07 -23.05
N THR A 71 -10.71 9.84 -22.52
CA THR A 71 -9.51 8.97 -22.37
C THR A 71 -9.81 7.49 -22.61
N PHE A 72 -8.93 6.77 -23.32
CA PHE A 72 -9.06 5.32 -23.54
C PHE A 72 -8.32 4.46 -22.50
N ALA A 73 -7.20 4.94 -21.98
CA ALA A 73 -6.45 4.26 -20.95
C ALA A 73 -5.82 5.27 -19.98
N ASN A 74 -6.04 5.02 -18.69
CA ASN A 74 -5.40 5.74 -17.59
C ASN A 74 -4.48 4.81 -16.82
N THR A 75 -3.20 5.17 -16.72
CA THR A 75 -2.16 4.40 -16.04
C THR A 75 -1.59 5.19 -14.87
N LEU A 76 -1.68 4.61 -13.66
CA LEU A 76 -0.95 5.06 -12.48
C LEU A 76 0.23 4.12 -12.26
N TYR A 77 1.45 4.64 -12.24
CA TYR A 77 2.64 3.79 -12.18
C TYR A 77 3.79 4.37 -11.36
N GLN A 78 4.67 3.49 -10.90
CA GLN A 78 5.88 3.84 -10.19
C GLN A 78 7.03 2.95 -10.64
N GLN A 79 8.20 3.54 -10.89
CA GLN A 79 9.42 2.77 -11.12
C GLN A 79 9.98 2.27 -9.79
N ILE A 80 10.35 1.00 -9.75
CA ILE A 80 10.97 0.35 -8.60
C ILE A 80 12.49 0.42 -8.76
N ASP A 81 13.20 0.81 -7.70
CA ASP A 81 14.66 0.83 -7.70
C ASP A 81 15.22 -0.59 -7.51
N THR A 82 15.56 -1.24 -8.62
CA THR A 82 16.08 -2.61 -8.62
C THR A 82 17.46 -2.73 -7.98
N ALA A 83 18.22 -1.64 -7.85
CA ALA A 83 19.56 -1.66 -7.23
C ALA A 83 19.53 -1.98 -5.73
N THR A 84 18.36 -1.83 -5.10
CA THR A 84 18.14 -2.14 -3.68
C THR A 84 17.68 -3.57 -3.43
N LEU A 85 17.36 -4.32 -4.50
CA LEU A 85 16.79 -5.66 -4.38
C LEU A 85 17.86 -6.68 -3.98
N GLY A 86 17.64 -7.32 -2.82
CA GLY A 86 18.45 -8.44 -2.34
C GLY A 86 18.01 -9.80 -2.87
N SER A 87 18.59 -10.87 -2.30
CA SER A 87 18.23 -12.25 -2.64
C SER A 87 16.86 -12.69 -2.12
N GLU A 88 16.31 -11.99 -1.14
CA GLU A 88 15.07 -12.36 -0.45
C GLU A 88 13.81 -12.17 -1.32
N PRO A 89 12.77 -13.02 -1.20
CA PRO A 89 11.57 -12.94 -2.04
C PRO A 89 10.88 -11.57 -1.99
N LEU A 90 10.21 -11.19 -3.07
CA LEU A 90 9.35 -10.01 -3.10
C LEU A 90 7.90 -10.42 -2.85
N THR A 91 7.21 -9.65 -2.01
CA THR A 91 5.78 -9.82 -1.74
C THR A 91 5.05 -8.52 -2.06
N LEU A 92 4.04 -8.60 -2.93
CA LEU A 92 3.10 -7.53 -3.21
C LEU A 92 1.85 -7.74 -2.36
N SER A 93 1.56 -6.83 -1.44
CA SER A 93 0.27 -6.73 -0.73
C SER A 93 -0.60 -5.68 -1.40
N TYR A 94 -1.89 -5.96 -1.54
CA TYR A 94 -2.83 -5.08 -2.26
C TYR A 94 -4.20 -4.99 -1.58
N ASP A 95 -4.81 -3.81 -1.71
CA ASP A 95 -6.18 -3.48 -1.31
C ASP A 95 -6.72 -2.41 -2.26
N PHE A 96 -7.69 -2.79 -3.11
CA PHE A 96 -8.35 -1.87 -4.03
C PHE A 96 -9.77 -2.33 -4.36
N THR A 97 -10.55 -1.40 -4.90
CA THR A 97 -11.89 -1.65 -5.42
C THR A 97 -12.02 -1.16 -6.85
N VAL A 98 -12.94 -1.75 -7.60
CA VAL A 98 -13.36 -1.29 -8.91
C VAL A 98 -14.87 -1.25 -8.97
N ASP A 99 -15.42 -0.38 -9.79
CA ASP A 99 -16.86 -0.31 -10.05
C ASP A 99 -17.10 0.42 -11.38
N SER A 100 -18.29 0.21 -11.94
CA SER A 100 -18.75 0.85 -13.16
C SER A 100 -20.22 1.23 -13.03
N THR A 101 -20.65 2.23 -13.79
CA THR A 101 -22.05 2.68 -13.76
C THR A 101 -23.03 1.70 -14.39
N THR A 102 -22.54 0.70 -15.13
CA THR A 102 -23.34 -0.28 -15.86
C THR A 102 -23.02 -1.70 -15.37
N GLN A 103 -24.05 -2.55 -15.28
CA GLN A 103 -23.92 -3.94 -14.83
C GLN A 103 -24.63 -4.89 -15.80
N GLY A 104 -24.23 -6.17 -15.78
CA GLY A 104 -24.73 -7.23 -16.66
C GLY A 104 -24.27 -7.08 -18.10
N GLN A 105 -23.09 -6.49 -18.34
CA GLN A 105 -22.55 -6.32 -19.68
C GLN A 105 -22.09 -7.65 -20.30
N LEU A 106 -22.04 -7.70 -21.63
CA LEU A 106 -21.49 -8.88 -22.30
C LEU A 106 -19.97 -8.92 -22.07
N PRO A 107 -19.35 -10.11 -22.01
CA PRO A 107 -17.91 -10.21 -21.93
C PRO A 107 -17.23 -9.41 -23.05
N PHE A 108 -16.13 -8.73 -22.73
CA PHE A 108 -15.38 -7.86 -23.65
C PHE A 108 -16.17 -6.65 -24.17
N THR A 109 -17.26 -6.26 -23.51
CA THR A 109 -17.93 -4.97 -23.75
C THR A 109 -17.78 -4.00 -22.60
N ALA A 110 -17.52 -4.51 -21.39
CA ALA A 110 -17.28 -3.70 -20.21
C ALA A 110 -15.88 -3.08 -20.23
N ASP A 111 -15.75 -1.91 -19.61
CA ASP A 111 -14.46 -1.38 -19.16
C ASP A 111 -13.71 -2.45 -18.35
N TYR A 112 -12.38 -2.42 -18.37
CA TYR A 112 -11.57 -3.40 -17.67
C TYR A 112 -10.34 -2.75 -17.06
N PHE A 113 -9.69 -3.48 -16.16
CA PHE A 113 -8.43 -3.05 -15.59
C PHE A 113 -7.35 -4.10 -15.82
N THR A 114 -6.10 -3.66 -15.76
CA THR A 114 -4.95 -4.55 -15.74
C THR A 114 -3.91 -3.99 -14.79
N ILE A 115 -3.35 -4.85 -13.94
CA ILE A 115 -2.30 -4.50 -12.98
C ILE A 115 -1.15 -5.47 -13.16
N GLY A 116 0.08 -4.97 -13.12
CA GLY A 116 1.25 -5.82 -13.25
C GLY A 116 2.55 -5.04 -13.24
N PHE A 117 3.59 -5.70 -13.76
CA PHE A 117 4.93 -5.15 -13.81
C PHE A 117 5.33 -4.86 -15.27
N GLY A 118 6.07 -3.79 -15.50
CA GLY A 118 6.60 -3.44 -16.81
C GLY A 118 8.13 -3.42 -16.82
N ASP A 119 8.70 -3.65 -18.00
CA ASP A 119 10.15 -3.60 -18.28
C ASP A 119 10.52 -2.38 -19.15
N GLY A 120 9.57 -1.46 -19.35
CA GLY A 120 9.70 -0.31 -20.25
C GLY A 120 9.48 -0.62 -21.74
N SER A 121 9.20 -1.87 -22.12
CA SER A 121 8.84 -2.23 -23.51
C SER A 121 7.40 -1.90 -23.88
N GLY A 122 6.55 -1.59 -22.89
CA GLY A 122 5.10 -1.46 -23.03
C GLY A 122 4.34 -2.77 -22.86
N LEU A 123 5.04 -3.89 -22.60
CA LEU A 123 4.42 -5.13 -22.15
C LEU A 123 4.21 -5.12 -20.64
N LEU A 124 3.15 -5.80 -20.21
CA LEU A 124 2.84 -6.04 -18.81
C LEU A 124 3.06 -7.51 -18.45
N TYR A 125 3.54 -7.75 -17.24
CA TYR A 125 3.90 -9.06 -16.73
C TYR A 125 3.21 -9.35 -15.39
N ASN A 126 2.84 -10.61 -15.18
CA ASN A 126 2.17 -11.10 -13.98
C ASN A 126 3.18 -11.45 -12.86
N ALA A 127 2.72 -12.03 -11.75
CA ALA A 127 3.59 -12.31 -10.59
C ALA A 127 4.71 -13.31 -10.89
N ASP A 128 4.53 -14.16 -11.90
CA ASP A 128 5.49 -15.19 -12.31
C ASP A 128 6.51 -14.67 -13.35
N ALA A 129 6.45 -13.38 -13.71
CA ALA A 129 7.20 -12.75 -14.80
C ALA A 129 6.81 -13.23 -16.22
N ASP A 130 5.64 -13.86 -16.35
CA ASP A 130 5.04 -14.15 -17.66
C ASP A 130 4.25 -12.93 -18.18
N ILE A 131 4.19 -12.77 -19.51
CA ILE A 131 3.38 -11.71 -20.14
C ILE A 131 1.91 -11.86 -19.73
N GLY A 132 1.34 -10.81 -19.16
CA GLY A 132 -0.04 -10.77 -18.68
C GLY A 132 -0.25 -9.84 -17.50
N SER A 133 -1.38 -9.99 -16.83
CA SER A 133 -1.73 -9.22 -15.64
C SER A 133 -1.77 -10.11 -14.40
N LEU A 134 -1.54 -9.51 -13.23
CA LEU A 134 -1.72 -10.13 -11.92
C LEU A 134 -3.13 -10.70 -11.70
N PHE A 135 -4.15 -10.06 -12.27
CA PHE A 135 -5.55 -10.43 -12.06
C PHE A 135 -6.25 -10.93 -13.33
N ASN A 136 -5.46 -11.27 -14.37
CA ASN A 136 -5.93 -11.33 -15.76
C ASN A 136 -6.47 -9.95 -16.21
N GLN A 137 -7.29 -9.91 -17.26
CA GLN A 137 -7.99 -8.69 -17.71
C GLN A 137 -9.48 -8.82 -17.34
N PRO A 138 -9.86 -8.63 -16.06
CA PRO A 138 -11.24 -8.74 -15.64
C PRO A 138 -12.07 -7.55 -16.12
N ASP A 139 -13.19 -7.86 -16.76
CA ASP A 139 -14.28 -6.92 -17.03
C ASP A 139 -14.82 -6.34 -15.70
N ILE A 140 -15.08 -5.03 -15.67
CA ILE A 140 -15.69 -4.32 -14.54
C ILE A 140 -17.20 -4.30 -14.74
N ASP A 141 -17.88 -5.31 -14.18
CA ASP A 141 -19.33 -5.48 -14.28
C ASP A 141 -20.03 -5.15 -12.95
N GLY A 142 -19.73 -3.98 -12.39
CA GLY A 142 -20.17 -3.53 -11.08
C GLY A 142 -19.11 -3.65 -9.97
N PRO A 143 -19.51 -3.46 -8.70
CA PRO A 143 -18.57 -3.24 -7.62
C PRO A 143 -17.85 -4.53 -7.22
N MET A 144 -16.53 -4.51 -7.26
CA MET A 144 -15.65 -5.59 -6.83
C MET A 144 -14.54 -5.07 -5.92
N ALA A 145 -14.09 -5.93 -5.01
CA ALA A 145 -13.02 -5.62 -4.07
C ALA A 145 -11.95 -6.71 -4.13
N TYR A 146 -10.69 -6.28 -4.11
CA TYR A 146 -9.51 -7.13 -4.19
C TYR A 146 -8.62 -6.84 -3.00
N GLN A 147 -8.35 -7.87 -2.21
CA GLN A 147 -7.42 -7.79 -1.09
C GLN A 147 -6.63 -9.09 -0.98
N GLY A 148 -5.32 -8.98 -0.82
CA GLY A 148 -4.47 -10.15 -0.68
C GLY A 148 -2.99 -9.85 -0.81
N GLU A 149 -2.24 -10.92 -1.00
CA GLU A 149 -0.79 -10.89 -1.15
C GLU A 149 -0.36 -11.86 -2.26
N LEU A 150 0.68 -11.50 -3.01
CA LEU A 150 1.31 -12.32 -4.03
C LEU A 150 2.82 -12.32 -3.83
N THR A 151 3.45 -13.49 -3.85
CA THR A 151 4.90 -13.59 -3.96
C THR A 151 5.29 -13.47 -5.43
N LEU A 152 6.29 -12.65 -5.72
CA LEU A 152 6.76 -12.41 -7.08
C LEU A 152 7.94 -13.30 -7.44
N SER A 153 8.08 -13.58 -8.73
CA SER A 153 9.21 -14.28 -9.34
C SER A 153 10.53 -13.56 -9.04
N GLU A 154 11.59 -14.35 -8.82
CA GLU A 154 12.94 -13.82 -8.64
C GLU A 154 13.48 -13.16 -9.92
N GLU A 155 12.88 -13.44 -11.08
CA GLU A 155 13.29 -12.89 -12.38
C GLU A 155 13.23 -11.36 -12.43
N PHE A 156 12.26 -10.75 -11.75
CA PHE A 156 12.11 -9.29 -11.69
C PHE A 156 13.33 -8.56 -11.13
N LYS A 157 14.13 -9.24 -10.31
CA LYS A 157 15.35 -8.67 -9.72
C LYS A 157 16.49 -8.54 -10.72
N ALA A 158 16.42 -9.27 -11.84
CA ALA A 158 17.41 -9.20 -12.91
C ALA A 158 17.08 -8.13 -13.96
N TRP A 159 15.96 -7.42 -13.82
CA TRP A 159 15.53 -6.43 -14.79
C TRP A 159 16.18 -5.08 -14.54
N ASP A 160 16.64 -4.44 -15.62
CA ASP A 160 17.22 -3.09 -15.57
C ASP A 160 16.16 -2.01 -15.31
N ILE A 161 14.93 -2.25 -15.80
CA ILE A 161 13.77 -1.41 -15.59
C ILE A 161 12.67 -2.30 -15.02
N LEU A 162 12.12 -1.87 -13.89
CA LEU A 162 10.94 -2.49 -13.29
C LEU A 162 9.96 -1.40 -12.90
N THR A 163 8.77 -1.41 -13.50
CA THR A 163 7.66 -0.53 -13.14
C THR A 163 6.55 -1.37 -12.52
N PHE A 164 5.84 -0.83 -11.55
CA PHE A 164 4.54 -1.33 -11.13
C PHE A 164 3.46 -0.44 -11.73
N GLU A 165 2.51 -1.03 -12.44
CA GLU A 165 1.55 -0.32 -13.28
C GLU A 165 0.11 -0.76 -12.98
N ILE A 166 -0.76 0.23 -12.80
CA ILE A 166 -2.19 0.06 -12.58
C ILE A 166 -2.89 0.78 -13.74
N GLN A 167 -3.52 0.03 -14.63
CA GLN A 167 -4.18 0.58 -15.81
C GLN A 167 -5.69 0.35 -15.72
N LEU A 168 -6.46 1.41 -15.92
CA LEU A 168 -7.90 1.37 -16.14
C LEU A 168 -8.16 1.72 -17.60
N ILE A 169 -8.90 0.86 -18.29
CA ILE A 169 -9.05 0.91 -19.75
C ILE A 169 -10.52 0.92 -20.09
N SER A 170 -10.92 1.88 -20.92
CA SER A 170 -12.29 1.97 -21.36
C SER A 170 -12.54 1.01 -22.50
N ASN A 171 -13.68 0.34 -22.42
CA ASN A 171 -14.24 -0.39 -23.51
C ASN A 171 -15.44 0.39 -24.05
N PHE A 172 -15.81 0.16 -25.30
CA PHE A 172 -16.66 1.10 -26.05
C PHE A 172 -18.15 1.18 -25.60
N ASP A 173 -18.48 0.91 -24.33
CA ASP A 173 -19.83 0.90 -23.75
C ASP A 173 -20.39 2.27 -23.28
N ALA A 174 -19.56 3.30 -23.28
CA ALA A 174 -19.82 4.70 -22.91
C ALA A 174 -20.21 4.91 -21.44
N SER A 175 -19.92 3.93 -20.58
CA SER A 175 -20.20 3.98 -19.15
C SER A 175 -18.95 4.42 -18.40
N PRO A 176 -19.06 5.30 -17.40
CA PRO A 176 -17.92 5.56 -16.53
C PRO A 176 -17.57 4.34 -15.67
N ALA A 177 -16.27 4.13 -15.48
CA ALA A 177 -15.69 3.19 -14.53
C ALA A 177 -14.59 3.83 -13.69
N TRP A 178 -14.31 3.24 -12.55
CA TRP A 178 -13.23 3.68 -11.69
C TRP A 178 -12.57 2.54 -10.92
N LEU A 179 -11.29 2.73 -10.63
CA LEU A 179 -10.48 1.91 -9.75
C LEU A 179 -10.02 2.77 -8.59
N THR A 180 -10.38 2.39 -7.37
CA THR A 180 -9.96 3.08 -6.13
C THR A 180 -8.93 2.22 -5.40
N VAL A 181 -7.71 2.72 -5.29
CA VAL A 181 -6.59 2.08 -4.60
C VAL A 181 -6.55 2.55 -3.16
N ASN A 182 -6.70 1.61 -2.22
CA ASN A 182 -6.50 1.87 -0.81
C ASN A 182 -5.02 1.69 -0.44
N SER A 183 -4.42 0.57 -0.88
CA SER A 183 -2.99 0.35 -0.68
C SER A 183 -2.38 -0.62 -1.68
N PHE A 184 -1.15 -0.34 -2.11
CA PHE A 184 -0.19 -1.32 -2.59
C PHE A 184 1.10 -1.21 -1.79
N SER A 185 1.64 -2.34 -1.36
CA SER A 185 2.94 -2.44 -0.70
C SER A 185 3.77 -3.48 -1.40
N LEU A 186 5.01 -3.16 -1.75
CA LEU A 186 5.94 -4.12 -2.32
C LEU A 186 7.12 -4.27 -1.36
N ASP A 187 7.19 -5.41 -0.70
CA ASP A 187 8.12 -5.63 0.40
C ASP A 187 9.09 -6.77 0.09
N ILE A 188 10.30 -6.66 0.63
CA ILE A 188 11.28 -7.74 0.65
C ILE A 188 10.97 -8.64 1.84
N ALA A 189 10.54 -9.88 1.58
CA ALA A 189 10.21 -10.85 2.61
C ALA A 189 11.45 -11.13 3.49
N ASN A 190 11.34 -10.91 4.81
CA ASN A 190 12.38 -11.17 5.84
C ASN A 190 13.44 -10.10 6.11
N GLU A 191 13.34 -8.87 5.62
CA GLU A 191 14.24 -7.80 6.12
C GLU A 191 13.87 -7.35 7.55
N GLN A 192 14.04 -8.19 8.57
CA GLN A 192 13.99 -7.79 9.98
C GLN A 192 15.12 -6.79 10.29
N VAL A 193 14.96 -5.53 9.89
CA VAL A 193 15.83 -4.46 10.36
C VAL A 193 15.50 -4.24 11.83
N SER A 194 16.38 -4.73 12.71
CA SER A 194 16.29 -4.47 14.14
C SER A 194 16.54 -2.99 14.39
N VAL A 195 15.49 -2.16 14.37
CA VAL A 195 15.59 -0.80 14.88
C VAL A 195 15.72 -0.88 16.41
N SER A 196 16.86 -0.44 16.94
CA SER A 196 17.05 -0.33 18.38
C SER A 196 15.99 0.62 18.94
N SER A 197 15.11 0.11 19.80
CA SER A 197 14.10 0.91 20.51
C SER A 197 14.73 2.22 21.00
N PRO A 198 14.04 3.37 20.87
CA PRO A 198 14.39 4.56 21.64
C PRO A 198 14.55 4.13 23.09
N ALA A 199 15.60 4.58 23.77
CA ALA A 199 15.86 4.25 25.16
C ALA A 199 14.73 4.81 26.05
N THR A 200 13.61 4.10 26.14
CA THR A 200 12.47 4.37 27.02
C THR A 200 12.67 3.73 28.40
N PHE A 201 13.54 2.72 28.49
CA PHE A 201 13.93 2.10 29.75
C PHE A 201 14.61 3.04 30.79
N PRO A 202 15.49 4.00 30.42
CA PRO A 202 16.02 4.96 31.40
C PRO A 202 15.02 6.05 31.82
N LEU A 203 13.99 6.36 31.02
CA LEU A 203 12.98 7.37 31.36
C LEU A 203 12.05 6.93 32.50
N LEU A 204 11.71 5.64 32.57
CA LEU A 204 10.92 5.06 33.67
C LEU A 204 11.65 5.13 35.01
N LEU A 205 12.99 5.03 35.03
CA LEU A 205 13.79 5.14 36.26
C LEU A 205 13.86 6.59 36.80
N CYS A 206 13.76 7.59 35.94
CA CYS A 206 13.74 9.00 36.36
C CYS A 206 12.47 9.38 37.13
N VAL A 207 11.32 8.76 36.82
CA VAL A 207 10.04 9.05 37.49
C VAL A 207 10.01 8.52 38.93
N PHE A 208 10.60 7.34 39.20
CA PHE A 208 10.66 6.79 40.56
C PHE A 208 11.69 7.47 41.47
N GLY A 209 12.72 8.12 40.91
CA GLY A 209 13.71 8.88 41.68
C GLY A 209 13.16 10.19 42.28
N LEU A 210 12.15 10.79 41.65
CA LEU A 210 11.62 12.11 42.03
C LEU A 210 10.52 12.06 43.11
N ILE A 211 10.00 10.87 43.45
CA ILE A 211 8.91 10.73 44.44
C ILE A 211 9.45 10.44 45.87
N ARG A 212 10.77 10.20 46.04
CA ARG A 212 11.35 9.78 47.35
C ARG A 212 12.05 10.88 48.16
N ARG A 213 11.68 12.16 48.00
CA ARG A 213 12.15 13.26 48.87
C ARG A 213 11.01 14.10 49.41
N ARG A 214 10.12 13.51 50.21
CA ARG A 214 9.34 14.23 51.22
C ARG A 214 8.96 13.27 52.34
N THR A 215 9.79 13.25 53.39
CA THR A 215 9.42 13.17 54.82
C THR A 215 10.67 12.83 55.63
N THR A 216 11.20 13.82 56.36
CA THR A 216 11.43 13.78 57.82
C THR A 216 12.24 15.01 58.24
N ASN A 217 11.56 16.11 58.57
CA ASN A 217 12.11 17.06 59.54
C ASN A 217 11.67 16.56 60.92
N LYS A 218 12.62 16.08 61.72
CA LYS A 218 12.43 15.91 63.17
C LYS A 218 12.94 17.17 63.86
N LEU A 219 12.16 17.60 64.84
CA LEU A 219 12.40 18.74 65.72
C LEU A 219 13.73 18.60 66.48
N GLU A 220 14.38 19.74 66.67
CA GLU A 220 15.53 19.98 67.55
C GLU A 220 15.15 19.85 69.03
N CYS A 221 16.13 19.45 69.85
CA CYS A 221 16.18 19.79 71.28
C CYS A 221 16.84 21.16 71.46
#